data_AF-A0A4R3K6P8-F1
#
_entry.id   AF-A0A4R3K6P8-F1
#
_cell.length_a   1.000
_cell.length_b   1.000
_cell.length_c   1.000
_cell.angle_alpha   90.00
_cell.angle_beta   90.00
_cell.angle_gamma   90.00
#
_symmetry.space_group_name_H-M   'P 1'
#
loop_
_entity.id
_entity.type
_entity.pdbx_description
1 polymer ?
#
loop_
_entity_poly.entity_id
_entity_poly.type
_entity_poly.pdbx_seq_one_letter_code
_entity_poly.pdbx_strand_id
1 'polypeptide(L)' 'MKLGVPKSKAWEYANTRKGYWRISNSHILNTTLKNEYLESLGYKSISKRYQLMHNP' A
#
# COMPACT_ATOMS: atom_id res chain seq x y z
N MET A 1 -9.47 -13.74 3.29
CA MET A 1 -8.32 -12.99 2.73
C MET A 1 -8.27 -11.64 3.42
N LYS A 2 -7.08 -11.16 3.79
CA LYS A 2 -6.96 -10.04 4.75
C LYS A 2 -7.04 -8.64 4.14
N LEU A 3 -6.61 -8.45 2.89
CA LEU A 3 -6.46 -7.12 2.25
C LEU A 3 -7.31 -6.94 0.97
N GLY A 4 -8.44 -7.65 0.85
CA GLY A 4 -9.43 -7.42 -0.21
C GLY A 4 -9.12 -7.97 -1.61
N VAL A 5 -7.90 -8.44 -1.90
CA VAL A 5 -7.58 -9.09 -3.19
C VAL A 5 -8.11 -10.54 -3.20
N PRO A 6 -8.71 -11.04 -4.31
CA PRO A 6 -9.15 -12.44 -4.46
C PRO A 6 -8.01 -13.47 -4.45
N LYS A 7 -8.31 -14.73 -4.06
CA LYS A 7 -7.27 -15.75 -3.72
C LYS A 7 -6.40 -16.11 -4.90
N SER A 8 -7.04 -16.35 -6.03
CA SER A 8 -6.39 -16.61 -7.31
C SER A 8 -5.44 -15.46 -7.69
N LYS A 9 -5.93 -14.22 -7.62
CA LYS A 9 -5.16 -13.00 -7.94
C LYS A 9 -3.98 -12.77 -6.99
N ALA A 10 -4.17 -12.97 -5.69
CA ALA A 10 -3.08 -12.85 -4.72
C ALA A 10 -1.97 -13.87 -5.01
N TRP A 11 -2.34 -15.09 -5.40
CA TRP A 11 -1.37 -16.13 -5.76
C TRP A 11 -0.64 -15.81 -7.07
N GLU A 12 -1.34 -15.29 -8.08
CA GLU A 12 -0.75 -14.78 -9.33
C GLU A 12 0.30 -13.68 -9.05
N TYR A 13 -0.07 -12.71 -8.21
CA TYR A 13 0.78 -11.57 -7.87
C TYR A 13 2.01 -11.96 -7.03
N ALA A 14 1.86 -12.91 -6.10
CA ALA A 14 2.97 -13.41 -5.30
C ALA A 14 4.04 -14.11 -6.15
N ASN A 15 3.66 -14.74 -7.27
CA ASN A 15 4.56 -15.50 -8.15
C ASN A 15 5.15 -14.67 -9.30
N THR A 16 5.07 -13.35 -9.23
CA THR A 16 5.64 -12.48 -10.27
C THR A 16 7.18 -12.49 -10.24
N ARG A 17 7.84 -12.55 -11.40
CA ARG A 17 9.30 -12.43 -11.55
C ARG A 17 9.80 -10.99 -11.65
N LYS A 18 8.94 -10.00 -11.40
CA LYS A 18 9.32 -8.58 -11.45
C LYS A 18 10.17 -8.25 -10.21
N GLY A 19 11.24 -7.48 -10.40
CA GLY A 19 12.06 -7.02 -9.28
C GLY A 19 11.29 -6.11 -8.31
N TYR A 20 11.77 -6.04 -7.07
CA TYR A 20 11.08 -5.36 -5.97
C TYR A 20 10.68 -3.91 -6.28
N TRP A 21 11.60 -3.14 -6.88
CA TRP A 21 11.33 -1.74 -7.25
C TRP A 21 10.20 -1.59 -8.28
N ARG A 22 10.06 -2.55 -9.20
CA ARG A 22 8.94 -2.54 -10.15
C ARG A 22 7.61 -2.91 -9.50
N ILE A 23 7.66 -3.69 -8.41
CA ILE A 23 6.48 -4.10 -7.66
C ILE A 23 6.04 -3.04 -6.66
N SER A 24 6.97 -2.31 -6.02
CA SER A 24 6.66 -1.24 -5.05
C SER A 24 5.72 -0.17 -5.63
N ASN A 25 5.89 0.19 -6.90
CA ASN A 25 5.03 1.15 -7.61
C ASN A 25 4.00 0.48 -8.54
N SER A 26 3.58 -0.74 -8.24
CA SER A 26 2.58 -1.45 -9.04
C SER A 26 1.17 -1.29 -8.47
N HIS A 27 0.15 -1.46 -9.33
CA HIS A 27 -1.25 -1.48 -8.92
C HIS A 27 -1.54 -2.55 -7.84
N ILE A 28 -0.76 -3.63 -7.79
CA ILE A 28 -0.90 -4.72 -6.83
C ILE A 28 -0.68 -4.21 -5.39
N LEU A 29 0.44 -3.53 -5.14
CA LEU A 29 0.73 -3.00 -3.81
C LEU A 29 -0.08 -1.73 -3.53
N ASN A 30 -0.35 -0.90 -4.54
CA ASN A 30 -1.14 0.32 -4.34
C ASN A 30 -2.62 0.04 -3.95
N THR A 31 -3.16 -1.11 -4.36
CA THR A 31 -4.52 -1.53 -3.96
C THR A 31 -4.59 -2.20 -2.60
N THR A 32 -3.53 -2.90 -2.20
CA THR A 32 -3.49 -3.70 -0.96
C THR A 32 -2.90 -2.94 0.23
N LEU A 33 -1.81 -2.21 0.02
CA LEU A 33 -1.09 -1.42 1.02
C LEU A 33 -1.42 0.07 0.88
N LYS A 34 -2.72 0.40 1.01
CA LYS A 34 -3.16 1.80 1.01
C LYS A 34 -2.59 2.56 2.21
N ASN A 35 -2.50 3.89 2.07
CA ASN A 35 -2.07 4.77 3.16
C ASN A 35 -2.86 4.53 4.45
N GLU A 36 -4.17 4.35 4.36
CA GLU A 36 -5.05 4.05 5.51
C GLU A 36 -4.66 2.74 6.23
N TYR A 37 -4.30 1.71 5.46
CA TYR A 37 -3.85 0.45 6.02
C TYR A 37 -2.50 0.62 6.74
N LEU A 38 -1.57 1.35 6.13
CA LEU A 38 -0.28 1.65 6.77
C LEU A 38 -0.46 2.50 8.04
N GLU A 39 -1.37 3.47 8.03
CA GLU A 39 -1.72 4.24 9.22
C GLU A 39 -2.33 3.37 10.32
N SER A 40 -3.17 2.39 9.96
CA SER A 40 -3.71 1.42 10.93
C SER A 40 -2.64 0.53 11.58
N LEU A 41 -1.50 0.35 10.90
CA LEU A 41 -0.32 -0.35 11.44
C LEU A 41 0.58 0.56 12.30
N GLY A 42 0.25 1.86 12.43
CA GLY A 42 1.00 2.84 13.22
C GLY A 42 1.99 3.69 12.43
N TYR A 43 2.04 3.58 11.09
CA TYR A 43 2.86 4.47 10.28
C TYR A 43 2.24 5.87 10.21
N LYS A 44 3.07 6.91 10.36
CA LYS A 44 2.62 8.30 10.32
C LYS A 44 2.69 8.85 8.91
N SER A 45 1.57 9.35 8.40
CA SER A 45 1.54 10.08 7.13
C SER A 45 2.20 11.45 7.29
N ILE A 46 3.31 11.65 6.58
CA ILE A 46 4.03 12.93 6.54
C ILE A 46 3.14 14.01 5.93
N SER A 47 2.37 13.67 4.89
CA SER A 47 1.45 14.60 4.23
C SER A 47 0.38 15.14 5.19
N LYS A 48 -0.26 14.26 5.97
CA LYS A 48 -1.23 14.69 7.00
C LYS A 48 -0.58 15.56 8.06
N ARG A 49 0.64 15.21 8.50
CA ARG A 49 1.37 16.00 9.50
C ARG A 49 1.71 17.39 8.99
N TYR A 50 2.13 17.49 7.73
CA TYR A 50 2.44 18.75 7.07
C TYR A 50 1.20 19.64 6.95
N GLN A 51 0.08 19.09 6.49
CA GLN A 51 -1.19 19.81 6.40
C GLN A 51 -1.64 20.34 7.77
N LEU A 52 -1.57 19.54 8.84
CA LEU A 52 -1.93 19.98 10.19
C LEU A 52 -1.08 21.14 10.71
N MET A 53 0.18 21.26 10.27
CA MET A 53 1.08 22.32 10.71
C MET A 53 0.95 23.60 9.88
N HIS A 54 0.43 23.51 8.66
CA HIS A 54 0.49 24.59 7.67
C HIS A 54 -0.88 24.98 7.10
N ASN A 55 -1.95 24.38 7.60
CA ASN A 55 -3.32 24.81 7.36
C ASN A 55 -3.78 25.62 8.59
N PRO A 56 -3.74 26.97 8.53
CA PRO A 56 -4.20 27.83 9.62
C PRO A 56 -5.68 27.64 9.95
#